data_AF-A0A5K1F483-F1
#
_entry.id   AF-A0A5K1F483-F1
#
_cell.length_a   1.000
_cell.length_b   1.000
_cell.length_c   1.000
_cell.angle_alpha   90.00
_cell.angle_beta   90.00
_cell.angle_gamma   90.00
#
_symmetry.space_group_name_H-M   'P 1'
#
loop_
_entity.id
_entity.type
_entity.pdbx_description
1 polymer ?
#
loop_
_entity_poly.entity_id
_entity_poly.type
_entity_poly.pdbx_seq_one_letter_code
_entity_poly.pdbx_strand_id
1 'polypeptide(L)' 'FSYRSRSGMARTAMDETTDSGAFNRSPSTFRNFISRDKSSQFPAEPGRYHLYISYACPWASRCLSFLKLKKLEKAISFS' A
#
# COMPACT_ATOMS: atom_id res chain seq x y z
N PHE A 1 -26.69 0.88 -22.61
CA PHE A 1 -25.36 0.22 -22.60
C PHE A 1 -25.06 -0.25 -21.17
N SER A 2 -25.29 -1.53 -20.88
CA SER A 2 -25.03 -2.10 -19.55
C SER A 2 -23.56 -2.51 -19.47
N TYR A 3 -22.75 -1.78 -18.71
CA TYR A 3 -21.33 -2.12 -18.52
C TYR A 3 -21.22 -3.18 -17.43
N ARG A 4 -21.19 -4.44 -17.86
CA ARG A 4 -21.00 -5.59 -16.97
C ARG A 4 -19.53 -5.64 -16.55
N SER A 5 -19.22 -5.11 -15.37
CA SER A 5 -17.88 -5.18 -14.77
C SER A 5 -17.45 -6.65 -14.65
N ARG A 6 -16.45 -7.06 -15.43
CA ARG A 6 -15.78 -8.34 -15.27
C ARG A 6 -14.75 -8.18 -14.16
N SER A 7 -14.99 -8.83 -13.03
CA SER A 7 -13.99 -8.99 -11.97
C SER A 7 -12.76 -9.69 -12.55
N GLY A 8 -11.64 -8.97 -12.63
CA GLY A 8 -10.35 -9.51 -13.10
C GLY A 8 -9.50 -8.57 -13.97
N MET A 9 -10.03 -7.43 -14.44
CA MET A 9 -9.25 -6.43 -15.17
C MET A 9 -8.93 -5.20 -14.32
N ALA A 10 -7.82 -4.54 -14.65
CA ALA A 10 -7.50 -3.22 -14.11
C ALA A 10 -8.66 -2.26 -14.36
N ARG A 11 -9.05 -1.52 -13.31
CA ARG A 11 -10.12 -0.54 -13.37
C ARG A 11 -9.59 0.80 -13.88
N THR A 12 -10.38 1.45 -14.71
CA THR A 12 -10.10 2.78 -15.26
C THR A 12 -10.73 3.85 -14.37
N ALA A 13 -10.38 5.12 -14.61
CA ALA A 13 -10.96 6.23 -13.86
C ALA A 13 -12.49 6.32 -13.97
N MET A 14 -13.06 5.88 -15.09
CA MET A 14 -14.51 5.85 -15.30
C MET A 14 -15.18 4.80 -14.41
N ASP A 15 -14.51 3.67 -14.16
CA ASP A 15 -15.02 2.60 -13.30
C ASP A 15 -15.02 3.00 -11.81
N GLU A 16 -14.25 4.02 -11.43
CA GLU A 16 -14.15 4.53 -10.06
C GLU A 16 -14.93 5.84 -9.86
N THR A 17 -15.73 6.26 -10.84
CA THR A 17 -16.58 7.45 -10.76
C THR A 17 -18.04 7.04 -10.64
N THR A 18 -18.72 7.51 -9.61
CA THR A 18 -20.16 7.27 -9.40
C THR A 18 -21.01 8.15 -10.33
N ASP A 19 -22.30 7.81 -10.49
CA ASP A 19 -23.22 8.60 -11.32
C ASP A 19 -23.35 10.07 -10.86
N SER A 20 -23.06 10.37 -9.59
CA SER A 20 -23.01 11.74 -9.06
C SER A 20 -21.68 12.46 -9.29
N GLY A 21 -20.72 11.82 -9.96
CA GLY A 21 -19.37 12.33 -10.20
C GLY A 21 -18.40 12.15 -9.03
N ALA A 22 -18.83 11.55 -7.92
CA ALA A 22 -17.94 11.31 -6.79
C ALA A 22 -16.97 10.16 -7.09
N PHE A 23 -15.71 10.34 -6.68
CA PHE A 23 -14.67 9.32 -6.78
C PHE A 23 -14.85 8.25 -5.67
N ASN A 24 -15.04 7.00 -6.08
CA ASN A 24 -15.20 5.85 -5.20
C ASN A 24 -13.93 4.99 -5.21
N ARG A 25 -13.11 5.15 -4.15
CA ARG A 25 -11.84 4.42 -4.04
C ARG A 25 -12.05 2.94 -3.83
N SER A 26 -11.28 2.16 -4.57
CA SER A 26 -11.07 0.74 -4.31
C SER A 26 -10.61 0.47 -2.87
N PRO A 27 -11.18 -0.53 -2.18
CA PRO A 27 -10.73 -0.91 -0.84
C PRO A 27 -9.32 -1.52 -0.92
N SER A 28 -8.47 -1.18 0.06
CA SER A 28 -7.13 -1.76 0.19
C SER A 28 -7.23 -3.22 0.65
N THR A 29 -6.52 -4.10 -0.05
CA THR A 29 -6.52 -5.56 0.14
C THR A 29 -5.54 -6.05 1.19
N PHE A 30 -4.37 -5.42 1.34
CA PHE A 30 -3.35 -5.84 2.29
C PHE A 30 -3.45 -5.04 3.59
N ARG A 31 -3.82 -5.70 4.68
CA ARG A 31 -4.05 -5.09 6.01
C ARG A 31 -3.35 -5.82 7.16
N ASN A 32 -2.33 -6.62 6.84
CA ASN A 32 -1.55 -7.34 7.83
C ASN A 32 -0.63 -6.40 8.63
N PHE A 33 -0.24 -6.82 9.84
CA PHE A 33 0.63 -6.05 10.73
C PHE A 33 1.92 -6.80 11.03
N ILE A 34 3.02 -6.06 11.12
CA ILE A 34 4.30 -6.54 11.63
C ILE A 34 4.26 -6.44 13.16
N SER A 35 4.61 -7.52 13.85
CA SER A 35 4.60 -7.60 15.31
C SER A 35 5.99 -7.82 15.88
N ARG A 36 6.19 -7.43 17.15
CA ARG A 36 7.39 -7.74 17.92
C ARG A 36 7.44 -9.19 18.39
N ASP A 37 6.29 -9.86 18.41
CA ASP A 37 6.22 -11.26 18.77
C ASP A 37 6.85 -12.14 17.68
N LYS A 38 7.78 -13.01 18.10
CA LYS A 38 8.47 -13.96 17.23
C LYS A 38 7.53 -15.04 16.68
N SER A 39 6.43 -15.31 17.38
CA SER A 39 5.43 -16.30 16.93
C SER A 39 4.41 -15.74 15.94
N SER A 40 4.45 -14.43 15.68
CA SER A 40 3.56 -13.78 14.71
C SER A 40 3.77 -14.32 13.29
N GLN A 41 2.78 -14.18 12.43
CA GLN A 41 2.96 -14.41 10.99
C GLN A 41 4.02 -13.47 10.38
N PHE A 42 4.15 -12.26 10.92
CA PHE A 42 5.07 -11.23 10.45
C PHE A 42 5.92 -10.64 11.59
N PRO A 43 6.94 -11.38 12.11
CA PRO A 43 7.86 -10.86 13.11
C PRO A 43 8.80 -9.77 12.58
N ALA A 44 9.06 -8.77 13.43
CA ALA A 44 9.97 -7.65 13.16
C ALA A 44 11.44 -8.09 13.15
N GLU A 45 11.96 -8.42 11.97
CA GLU A 45 13.35 -8.87 11.76
C GLU A 45 14.09 -7.97 10.75
N PRO A 46 15.37 -7.62 11.00
CA PRO A 46 16.15 -6.81 10.08
C PRO A 46 16.44 -7.57 8.78
N GLY A 47 16.40 -6.88 7.64
CA GLY A 47 16.67 -7.45 6.32
C GLY A 47 15.52 -8.27 5.71
N ARG A 48 14.41 -8.46 6.43
CA ARG A 48 13.26 -9.27 5.98
C ARG A 48 12.26 -8.50 5.12
N TYR A 49 12.14 -7.19 5.33
CA TYR A 49 11.10 -6.37 4.72
C TYR A 49 11.67 -5.39 3.70
N HIS A 50 10.91 -5.18 2.62
CA HIS A 50 11.22 -4.22 1.56
C HIS A 50 10.07 -3.22 1.39
N LEU A 51 10.39 -1.95 1.21
CA LEU A 51 9.43 -0.87 0.99
C LEU A 51 9.49 -0.39 -0.47
N TYR A 52 8.43 -0.65 -1.23
CA TYR A 52 8.26 -0.06 -2.56
C TYR A 52 7.70 1.37 -2.46
N ILE A 53 8.33 2.32 -3.13
CA ILE A 53 7.99 3.73 -3.07
C ILE A 53 8.09 4.42 -4.42
N SER A 54 7.30 5.47 -4.58
CA SER A 54 7.54 6.53 -5.56
C SER A 54 7.65 7.86 -4.81
N TYR A 55 8.70 8.63 -5.07
CA TYR A 55 8.91 9.95 -4.46
C TYR A 55 7.79 10.95 -4.76
N ALA A 56 7.03 10.74 -5.85
CA ALA A 56 5.90 11.58 -6.21
C ALA A 56 4.62 11.27 -5.41
N CYS A 57 4.53 10.09 -4.77
CA CYS A 57 3.31 9.65 -4.10
C CYS A 57 3.29 10.12 -2.63
N PRO A 58 2.35 10.99 -2.20
CA PRO A 58 2.34 11.52 -0.84
C PRO A 58 2.08 10.44 0.23
N TRP A 59 1.40 9.35 -0.14
CA TRP A 59 1.12 8.23 0.75
C TRP A 59 2.39 7.40 1.02
N ALA A 60 3.17 7.14 -0.03
CA ALA A 60 4.40 6.37 0.07
C ALA A 60 5.51 7.20 0.73
N SER A 61 5.61 8.49 0.40
CA SER A 61 6.56 9.42 1.03
C SER A 61 6.40 9.49 2.55
N ARG A 62 5.17 9.32 3.08
CA ARG A 62 4.94 9.23 4.53
C ARG A 62 5.69 8.05 5.16
N CYS A 63 5.68 6.88 4.51
CA CYS A 63 6.39 5.69 4.98
C CYS A 63 7.91 5.93 5.00
N LEU A 64 8.46 6.54 3.94
CA LEU A 64 9.88 6.87 3.87
C LEU A 64 10.29 7.87 4.96
N SER A 65 9.51 8.92 5.18
CA SER A 65 9.78 9.88 6.27
C SER A 65 9.86 9.19 7.62
N PHE A 66 8.94 8.29 7.94
CA PHE A 66 8.96 7.53 9.19
C PHE A 66 10.16 6.58 9.29
N LEU A 67 10.51 5.91 8.18
CA LEU A 67 11.68 5.03 8.11
C LEU A 67 12.97 5.80 8.45
N LYS A 68 13.13 7.02 7.93
CA LYS A 68 14.26 7.91 8.24
C LYS A 68 14.21 8.41 9.69
N LEU A 69 13.06 8.89 10.17
CA LEU A 69 12.91 9.39 11.55
C LEU A 69 13.22 8.31 12.60
N LYS A 70 12.88 7.05 12.31
CA LYS A 70 13.17 5.89 13.18
C LYS A 70 14.55 5.27 12.91
N LYS A 71 15.32 5.80 11.96
CA LYS A 71 16.66 5.31 11.57
C LYS A 71 16.66 3.82 11.18
N LEU A 72 15.62 3.37 10.49
CA LEU A 72 15.43 1.97 10.08
C LEU A 72 16.03 1.62 8.71
N GLU A 73 16.77 2.55 8.10
CA GLU A 73 17.35 2.42 6.76
C GLU A 73 18.31 1.23 6.60
N LYS A 74 18.95 0.83 7.70
CA LYS A 74 19.82 -0.35 7.71
C LYS A 74 19.05 -1.67 7.81
N ALA A 75 17.80 -1.63 8.29
CA ALA A 75 16.98 -2.81 8.54
C ALA A 75 15.94 -3.06 7.44
N ILE A 76 15.47 -2.02 6.76
CA ILE A 76 14.42 -2.10 5.72
C ILE A 76 14.98 -1.46 4.45
N SER A 77 15.11 -2.26 3.40
CA SER A 77 15.49 -1.78 2.08
C SER A 77 14.30 -1.12 1.38
N PHE A 78 14.56 -0.18 0.46
CA PHE A 78 13.51 0.48 -0.31
C PHE A 78 13.94 0.73 -1.76
N SER A 79 12.96 0.73 -2.68
CA SER A 79 13.13 1.04 -4.10
C SER A 79 12.01 1.95 -4.61
#